data_AF-A0A939JS28-F1
#
_entry.id   AF-A0A939JS28-F1
#
_cell.length_a   1.000
_cell.length_b   1.000
_cell.length_c   1.000
_cell.angle_alpha   90.00
_cell.angle_beta   90.00
_cell.angle_gamma   90.00
#
_symmetry.space_group_name_H-M   'P 1'
#
loop_
_entity.id
_entity.type
_entity.pdbx_description
1 polymer ?
#
loop_
_entity_poly.entity_id
_entity_poly.type
_entity_poly.pdbx_seq_one_letter_code
_entity_poly.pdbx_strand_id
1 'polypeptide(L)'
;MSTRSRQETSSPGIRRRSLPQGAVDRDAYVVCVLEQLYRALMSRDIFASPSHRFSNPRARLLDGKPWLAVREDVLAGLSLDRPVEEHLAELVRVLDAAWKQMAERLEEAGADAKVSIEVQPNGRAKLNVDALGALGVPKSLSWLRKRVERMLPKIDLPDLLFEVHSWTGFLDAFVHLGDGKTRMKDLTTSVVALLVSEACNIGMTPVVNPGHEALTRSRLVHVDQ
;
A
#
# COMPACT_ATOMS: atom_id res chain seq x y z
N MET A 1 -21.14 -28.73 59.16
CA MET A 1 -20.38 -29.02 57.92
C MET A 1 -21.33 -28.90 56.74
N SER A 2 -21.31 -27.75 56.06
CA SER A 2 -22.12 -27.49 54.87
C SER A 2 -21.15 -27.05 53.77
N THR A 3 -20.91 -27.92 52.80
CA THR A 3 -20.04 -27.66 51.65
C THR A 3 -20.90 -27.20 50.48
N ARG A 4 -20.79 -25.91 50.16
CA ARG A 4 -21.34 -25.25 48.97
C ARG A 4 -20.83 -25.93 47.70
N SER A 5 -21.73 -26.51 46.91
CA SER A 5 -21.48 -26.86 45.51
C SER A 5 -21.78 -25.65 44.63
N ARG A 6 -20.85 -25.41 43.70
CA ARG A 6 -20.67 -24.25 42.83
C ARG A 6 -21.69 -24.31 41.68
N GLN A 7 -22.59 -23.33 41.57
CA GLN A 7 -23.41 -23.14 40.37
C GLN A 7 -22.59 -22.37 39.33
N GLU A 8 -22.18 -23.04 38.26
CA GLU A 8 -21.67 -22.41 37.04
C GLU A 8 -22.84 -22.05 36.12
N THR A 9 -23.10 -20.75 35.99
CA THR A 9 -24.07 -20.19 35.05
C THR A 9 -23.42 -20.08 33.66
N SER A 10 -23.72 -21.01 32.75
CA SER A 10 -23.38 -20.87 31.32
C SER A 10 -24.41 -20.04 30.58
N SER A 11 -23.98 -18.89 30.05
CA SER A 11 -24.74 -17.99 29.16
C SER A 11 -25.15 -18.66 27.84
N PRO A 12 -26.26 -18.23 27.20
CA PRO A 12 -26.83 -18.95 26.06
C PRO A 12 -26.07 -18.64 24.76
N GLY A 13 -25.28 -19.60 24.31
CA GLY A 13 -24.68 -19.61 22.96
C GLY A 13 -25.74 -19.79 21.88
N ILE A 14 -25.49 -19.16 20.73
CA ILE A 14 -26.29 -19.12 19.50
C ILE A 14 -26.91 -20.50 19.19
N ARG A 15 -28.23 -20.62 19.39
CA ARG A 15 -28.99 -21.84 19.06
C ARG A 15 -29.00 -22.07 17.55
N ARG A 16 -28.32 -23.12 17.09
CA ARG A 16 -28.37 -23.61 15.71
C ARG A 16 -29.77 -24.17 15.40
N ARG A 17 -30.44 -23.64 14.38
CA ARG A 17 -31.53 -24.35 13.69
C ARG A 17 -30.92 -25.61 13.09
N SER A 18 -31.45 -26.79 13.45
CA SER A 18 -30.96 -28.09 12.97
C SER A 18 -31.27 -28.26 11.48
N LEU A 19 -30.25 -28.08 10.63
CA LEU A 19 -30.26 -28.51 9.23
C LEU A 19 -29.91 -30.00 9.15
N PRO A 20 -30.47 -30.77 8.20
CA PRO A 20 -30.19 -32.20 8.07
C PRO A 20 -28.70 -32.46 7.82
N GLN A 21 -28.21 -33.59 8.35
CA GLN A 21 -26.80 -33.98 8.27
C GLN A 21 -26.41 -34.20 6.80
N GLY A 22 -25.46 -33.40 6.29
CA GLY A 22 -25.05 -33.40 4.86
C GLY A 22 -25.61 -32.26 4.00
N ALA A 23 -26.47 -31.38 4.54
CA ALA A 23 -27.01 -30.25 3.78
C ALA A 23 -26.02 -29.10 3.55
N VAL A 24 -24.97 -29.00 4.37
CA VAL A 24 -23.93 -27.98 4.28
C VAL A 24 -22.59 -28.64 4.54
N ASP A 25 -21.69 -28.56 3.57
CA ASP A 25 -20.28 -28.89 3.77
C ASP A 25 -19.68 -27.89 4.77
N ARG A 26 -19.27 -28.40 5.94
CA ARG A 26 -18.74 -27.58 7.02
C ARG A 26 -17.44 -26.89 6.61
N ASP A 27 -16.59 -27.57 5.84
CA ASP A 27 -15.29 -27.05 5.46
C ASP A 27 -15.48 -25.95 4.41
N ALA A 28 -16.36 -26.17 3.43
CA ALA A 28 -16.75 -25.14 2.47
C ALA A 28 -17.40 -23.92 3.16
N TYR A 29 -18.26 -24.15 4.16
CA TYR A 29 -18.88 -23.06 4.93
C TYR A 29 -17.86 -22.24 5.71
N VAL A 30 -16.88 -22.89 6.36
CA VAL A 30 -15.81 -22.20 7.08
C VAL A 30 -14.97 -21.35 6.14
N VAL A 31 -14.59 -21.88 4.98
CA VAL A 31 -13.84 -21.13 3.96
C VAL A 31 -14.64 -19.94 3.45
N CYS A 32 -15.94 -20.11 3.17
CA CYS A 32 -16.82 -19.03 2.75
C CYS A 32 -16.90 -17.92 3.82
N VAL A 33 -17.11 -18.27 5.08
CA VAL A 33 -17.16 -17.28 6.17
C VAL A 33 -15.83 -16.54 6.33
N LEU A 34 -14.69 -17.26 6.23
CA LEU A 34 -13.36 -16.64 6.30
C LEU A 34 -13.09 -15.70 5.11
N GLU A 35 -13.53 -16.07 3.91
CA GLU A 35 -13.41 -15.24 2.71
C GLU A 35 -14.24 -13.96 2.83
N GLN A 36 -15.48 -14.08 3.32
CA GLN A 36 -16.35 -12.92 3.56
C GLN A 36 -15.79 -12.03 4.67
N LEU A 37 -15.29 -12.61 5.77
CA LEU A 37 -14.63 -11.86 6.84
C LEU A 37 -13.39 -11.12 6.32
N TYR A 38 -12.56 -11.78 5.51
CA TYR A 38 -11.38 -11.16 4.92
C TYR A 38 -11.76 -10.00 3.99
N ARG A 39 -12.76 -10.19 3.13
CA ARG A 39 -13.27 -9.11 2.26
C ARG A 39 -13.79 -7.93 3.09
N ALA A 40 -14.56 -8.20 4.14
CA ALA A 40 -15.11 -7.18 5.03
C ALA A 40 -14.02 -6.43 5.84
N LEU A 41 -12.93 -7.12 6.20
CA LEU A 41 -11.75 -6.49 6.82
C LEU A 41 -11.01 -5.60 5.80
N MET A 42 -10.91 -6.04 4.55
CA MET A 42 -10.26 -5.28 3.48
C MET A 42 -11.07 -4.06 3.03
N SER A 43 -12.40 -4.16 3.00
CA SER A 43 -13.31 -3.02 2.73
C SER A 43 -13.49 -2.08 3.93
N ARG A 44 -12.93 -2.43 5.10
CA ARG A 44 -13.08 -1.69 6.37
C ARG A 44 -14.52 -1.62 6.89
N ASP A 45 -15.34 -2.63 6.58
CA ASP A 45 -16.67 -2.78 7.14
C ASP A 45 -16.63 -3.44 8.53
N ILE A 46 -15.66 -4.33 8.75
CA ILE A 46 -15.40 -4.99 10.03
C ILE A 46 -14.02 -4.56 10.54
N PHE A 47 -13.91 -4.38 11.85
CA PHE A 47 -12.67 -4.04 12.52
C PHE A 47 -12.30 -5.12 13.54
N ALA A 48 -11.00 -5.41 13.65
CA ALA A 48 -10.47 -6.38 14.58
C ALA A 48 -9.62 -5.68 15.66
N SER A 49 -10.00 -5.83 16.92
CA SER A 49 -9.18 -5.41 18.07
C SER A 49 -8.41 -6.62 18.60
N PRO A 50 -7.09 -6.53 18.91
CA PRO A 50 -6.25 -5.32 18.99
C PRO A 50 -5.40 -5.05 17.72
N SER A 51 -5.78 -5.56 16.54
CA SER A 51 -4.96 -5.45 15.33
C SER A 51 -4.67 -4.00 14.95
N HIS A 52 -3.40 -3.62 14.78
CA HIS A 52 -3.06 -2.28 14.29
C HIS A 52 -3.54 -2.08 12.84
N ARG A 53 -3.36 -3.11 12.00
CA ARG A 53 -3.68 -3.06 10.56
C ARG A 53 -5.18 -3.03 10.26
N PHE A 54 -5.97 -3.74 11.04
CA PHE A 54 -7.43 -3.83 10.86
C PHE A 54 -8.22 -3.16 12.01
N SER A 55 -7.60 -2.21 12.72
CA SER A 55 -8.27 -1.44 13.77
C SER A 55 -9.28 -0.46 13.18
N ASN A 56 -10.26 -0.08 14.00
CA ASN A 56 -11.18 1.01 13.66
C ASN A 56 -10.41 2.35 13.66
N PRO A 57 -10.27 3.04 12.50
CA PRO A 57 -9.58 4.32 12.45
C PRO A 57 -10.28 5.39 13.30
N ARG A 58 -11.62 5.32 13.41
CA ARG A 58 -12.42 6.27 14.19
C ARG A 58 -12.16 6.16 15.69
N ALA A 59 -11.69 5.01 16.18
CA ALA A 59 -11.33 4.85 17.59
C ALA A 59 -10.14 5.73 18.01
N ARG A 60 -9.40 6.31 17.06
CA ARG A 60 -8.30 7.26 17.30
C ARG A 60 -8.71 8.72 17.18
N LEU A 61 -9.95 9.00 16.77
CA LEU A 61 -10.44 10.37 16.65
C LEU A 61 -10.83 10.92 18.02
N LEU A 62 -10.63 12.22 18.20
CA LEU A 62 -11.18 12.92 19.36
C LEU A 62 -12.70 12.87 19.28
N ASP A 63 -13.35 12.57 20.39
CA ASP A 63 -14.80 12.54 20.50
C ASP A 63 -15.24 13.19 21.83
N GLY A 64 -16.50 13.62 21.91
CA GLY A 64 -17.10 14.22 23.09
C GLY A 64 -16.37 15.48 23.57
N LYS A 65 -16.06 15.54 24.88
CA LYS A 65 -15.48 16.73 25.53
C LYS A 65 -14.11 17.13 24.94
N PRO A 66 -13.14 16.21 24.73
CA PRO A 66 -11.87 16.54 24.07
C PRO A 66 -12.03 17.16 22.68
N TRP A 67 -12.97 16.68 21.86
CA TRP A 67 -13.25 17.25 20.54
C TRP A 67 -13.84 18.65 20.64
N LEU A 68 -14.86 18.83 21.48
CA LEU A 68 -15.52 20.13 21.67
C LEU A 68 -14.55 21.22 22.13
N ALA A 69 -13.51 20.86 22.90
CA ALA A 69 -12.49 21.80 23.37
C ALA A 69 -11.58 22.34 22.25
N VAL A 70 -11.35 21.58 21.18
CA VAL A 70 -10.44 21.95 20.08
C VAL A 70 -11.15 22.19 18.74
N ARG A 71 -12.47 22.00 18.70
CA ARG A 71 -13.28 21.98 17.47
C ARG A 71 -13.10 23.26 16.64
N GLU A 72 -13.23 24.43 17.25
CA GLU A 72 -13.16 25.71 16.54
C GLU A 72 -11.78 25.93 15.90
N ASP A 73 -10.70 25.67 16.66
CA ASP A 73 -9.32 25.81 16.16
C ASP A 73 -9.03 24.83 15.02
N VAL A 74 -9.50 23.58 15.13
CA VAL A 74 -9.33 22.56 14.08
C VAL A 74 -10.13 22.90 12.84
N LEU A 75 -11.39 23.34 12.97
CA LEU A 75 -12.22 23.73 11.83
C LEU A 75 -11.63 24.96 11.12
N ALA A 76 -11.16 25.96 11.87
CA ALA A 76 -10.47 27.11 11.31
C ALA A 76 -9.18 26.69 10.57
N GLY A 77 -8.35 25.83 11.17
CA GLY A 77 -7.14 25.30 10.54
C GLY A 77 -7.40 24.49 9.27
N LEU A 78 -8.55 23.80 9.19
CA LEU A 78 -8.99 23.06 8.01
C LEU A 78 -9.79 23.91 7.01
N SER A 79 -10.00 25.20 7.27
CA SER A 79 -10.85 26.08 6.46
C SER A 79 -12.28 25.54 6.28
N LEU A 80 -12.81 24.93 7.35
CA LEU A 80 -14.16 24.40 7.47
C LEU A 80 -15.00 25.28 8.42
N ASP A 81 -14.93 26.59 8.22
CA ASP A 81 -15.59 27.63 8.99
C ASP A 81 -17.10 27.78 8.67
N ARG A 82 -17.54 27.21 7.55
CA ARG A 82 -18.94 27.26 7.11
C ARG A 82 -19.83 26.26 7.84
N PRO A 83 -21.15 26.53 7.94
CA PRO A 83 -22.13 25.55 8.39
C PRO A 83 -21.99 24.24 7.62
N VAL A 84 -22.07 23.11 8.33
CA VAL A 84 -21.82 21.78 7.75
C VAL A 84 -22.81 21.47 6.63
N GLU A 85 -24.06 21.91 6.78
CA GLU A 85 -25.12 21.71 5.79
C GLU A 85 -24.80 22.40 4.47
N GLU A 86 -24.28 23.64 4.52
CA GLU A 86 -23.89 24.40 3.32
C GLU A 86 -22.66 23.78 2.65
N HIS A 87 -21.67 23.37 3.45
CA HIS A 87 -20.47 22.73 2.91
C HIS A 87 -20.80 21.40 2.23
N LEU A 88 -21.64 20.57 2.85
CA LEU A 88 -22.10 19.32 2.28
C LEU A 88 -22.97 19.53 1.04
N ALA A 89 -23.86 20.52 1.05
CA ALA A 89 -24.68 20.84 -0.11
C ALA A 89 -23.82 21.24 -1.32
N GLU A 90 -22.76 22.01 -1.10
CA GLU A 90 -21.83 22.37 -2.18
C GLU A 90 -21.05 21.16 -2.70
N LEU A 91 -20.55 20.29 -1.81
CA LEU A 91 -19.88 19.06 -2.23
C LEU A 91 -20.80 18.14 -3.04
N VAL A 92 -22.06 18.00 -2.63
CA VAL A 92 -23.07 17.23 -3.36
C VAL A 92 -23.32 17.85 -4.73
N ARG A 93 -23.43 19.18 -4.82
CA ARG A 93 -23.62 19.89 -6.09
C ARG A 93 -22.43 19.70 -7.04
N VAL A 94 -21.21 19.84 -6.54
CA VAL A 94 -19.98 19.62 -7.32
C VAL A 94 -19.90 18.17 -7.80
N LEU A 95 -20.21 17.22 -6.93
CA LEU A 95 -20.23 15.80 -7.27
C LEU A 95 -21.26 15.52 -8.38
N ASP A 96 -22.50 15.98 -8.20
CA ASP A 96 -23.58 15.82 -9.20
C ASP A 96 -23.20 16.45 -10.55
N ALA A 97 -22.63 17.65 -10.55
CA ALA A 97 -22.14 18.30 -11.76
C ALA A 97 -21.04 17.49 -12.45
N ALA A 98 -20.07 16.96 -11.70
CA ALA A 98 -18.99 16.14 -12.24
C ALA A 98 -19.51 14.82 -12.85
N TRP A 99 -20.49 14.17 -12.20
CA TRP A 99 -21.12 12.96 -12.74
C TRP A 99 -21.91 13.24 -14.02
N LYS A 100 -22.67 14.33 -14.07
CA LYS A 100 -23.39 14.75 -15.28
C LYS A 100 -22.42 15.06 -16.42
N GLN A 101 -21.36 15.81 -16.14
CA GLN A 101 -20.32 16.11 -17.12
C GLN A 101 -19.63 14.83 -17.64
N MET A 102 -19.34 13.86 -16.75
CA MET A 102 -18.78 12.58 -17.16
C MET A 102 -19.76 11.81 -18.06
N ALA A 103 -21.05 11.78 -17.72
CA ALA A 103 -22.07 11.12 -18.53
C ALA A 103 -22.19 11.78 -19.92
N GLU A 104 -22.27 13.11 -19.99
CA GLU A 104 -22.28 13.85 -21.26
C GLU A 104 -21.04 13.56 -22.11
N ARG A 105 -19.84 13.59 -21.51
CA ARG A 105 -18.59 13.29 -22.21
C ARG A 105 -18.54 11.85 -22.73
N LEU A 106 -19.15 10.92 -21.99
CA LEU A 106 -19.22 9.52 -22.37
C LEU A 106 -20.18 9.33 -23.56
N GLU A 107 -21.33 10.00 -23.54
CA GLU A 107 -22.28 10.03 -24.66
C GLU A 107 -21.66 10.67 -25.91
N GLU A 108 -20.98 11.81 -25.76
CA GLU A 108 -20.26 12.50 -26.84
C GLU A 108 -19.18 11.61 -27.48
N ALA A 109 -18.45 10.82 -26.68
CA ALA A 109 -17.39 9.95 -27.15
C ALA A 109 -17.91 8.66 -27.83
N GLY A 110 -19.14 8.23 -27.54
CA GLY A 110 -19.78 7.08 -28.18
C GLY A 110 -18.91 5.81 -28.17
N ALA A 111 -18.63 5.25 -29.36
CA ALA A 111 -17.81 4.04 -29.52
C ALA A 111 -16.31 4.26 -29.28
N ASP A 112 -15.84 5.52 -29.25
CA ASP A 112 -14.44 5.88 -28.97
C ASP A 112 -14.20 6.11 -27.47
N ALA A 113 -15.24 5.94 -26.64
CA ALA A 113 -15.14 6.05 -25.20
C ALA A 113 -14.26 4.93 -24.63
N LYS A 114 -13.14 5.31 -24.03
CA LYS A 114 -12.22 4.38 -23.33
C LYS A 114 -12.71 3.93 -21.97
N VAL A 115 -13.93 4.30 -21.59
CA VAL A 115 -14.53 3.97 -20.31
C VAL A 115 -15.90 3.36 -20.60
N SER A 116 -16.21 2.21 -20.04
CA SER A 116 -17.54 1.59 -20.16
C SER A 116 -18.03 1.14 -18.78
N ILE A 117 -19.35 1.12 -18.61
CA ILE A 117 -19.99 0.70 -17.37
C ILE A 117 -20.78 -0.57 -17.67
N GLU A 118 -20.35 -1.69 -17.10
CA GLU A 118 -21.03 -2.97 -17.20
C GLU A 118 -21.77 -3.25 -15.89
N VAL A 119 -23.10 -3.38 -15.96
CA VAL A 119 -23.89 -3.85 -14.81
C VAL A 119 -23.80 -5.37 -14.75
N GLN A 120 -23.15 -5.88 -13.72
CA GLN A 120 -23.03 -7.32 -13.49
C GLN A 120 -24.39 -7.93 -13.12
N PRO A 121 -24.59 -9.26 -13.32
CA PRO A 121 -25.82 -9.96 -12.94
C PRO A 121 -26.22 -9.84 -11.46
N ASN A 122 -25.27 -9.49 -10.59
CA ASN A 122 -25.49 -9.23 -9.16
C ASN A 122 -25.95 -7.78 -8.86
N GLY A 123 -26.23 -6.96 -9.89
CA GLY A 123 -26.63 -5.56 -9.78
C GLY A 123 -25.48 -4.58 -9.51
N ARG A 124 -24.22 -5.03 -9.46
CA ARG A 124 -23.06 -4.15 -9.26
C ARG A 124 -22.60 -3.56 -10.59
N ALA A 125 -22.46 -2.23 -10.65
CA ALA A 125 -21.80 -1.56 -11.76
C ALA A 125 -20.29 -1.78 -11.69
N LYS A 126 -19.69 -2.23 -12.78
CA LYS A 126 -18.24 -2.35 -12.97
C LYS A 126 -17.82 -1.30 -13.98
N LEU A 127 -16.91 -0.42 -13.57
CA LEU A 127 -16.23 0.49 -14.47
C LEU A 127 -15.10 -0.26 -15.16
N ASN A 128 -15.16 -0.36 -16.49
CA ASN A 128 -14.06 -0.81 -17.31
C ASN A 128 -13.38 0.40 -17.94
N VAL A 129 -12.07 0.47 -17.84
CA VAL A 129 -11.27 1.54 -18.45
C VAL A 129 -10.30 0.85 -19.38
N ASP A 130 -10.49 1.06 -20.68
CA ASP A 130 -9.59 0.55 -21.70
C ASP A 130 -8.18 1.09 -21.45
N ALA A 131 -7.20 0.21 -21.67
CA ALA A 131 -5.81 0.59 -21.57
C ALA A 131 -5.54 1.80 -22.46
N LEU A 132 -4.98 2.86 -21.88
CA LEU A 132 -4.56 4.01 -22.64
C LEU A 132 -3.59 3.53 -23.73
N GLY A 133 -4.01 3.66 -24.99
CA GLY A 133 -3.14 3.38 -26.13
C GLY A 133 -1.83 4.13 -25.98
N ALA A 134 -0.71 3.43 -26.11
CA ALA A 134 0.60 4.05 -26.04
C ALA A 134 0.71 5.14 -27.10
N LEU A 135 1.12 6.34 -26.68
CA LEU A 135 1.48 7.40 -27.61
C LEU A 135 2.56 6.87 -28.56
N GLY A 136 2.31 6.95 -29.87
CA GLY A 136 3.26 6.51 -30.87
C GLY A 136 4.59 7.23 -30.70
N VAL A 137 5.68 6.48 -30.52
CA VAL A 137 7.03 7.07 -30.36
C VAL A 137 7.49 7.61 -31.72
N PRO A 138 7.76 8.93 -31.85
CA PRO A 138 8.22 9.49 -33.12
C PRO A 138 9.53 8.86 -33.60
N LYS A 139 9.70 8.73 -34.92
CA LYS A 139 10.95 8.23 -35.51
C LYS A 139 12.18 9.07 -35.12
N SER A 140 12.00 10.38 -34.96
CA SER A 140 13.06 11.29 -34.49
C SER A 140 13.53 10.95 -33.07
N LEU A 141 12.59 10.63 -32.16
CA LEU A 141 12.90 10.31 -30.76
C LEU A 141 13.61 8.95 -30.66
N SER A 142 13.15 7.95 -31.41
CA SER A 142 13.83 6.65 -31.45
C SER A 142 15.23 6.74 -32.07
N TRP A 143 15.43 7.56 -33.10
CA TRP A 143 16.74 7.85 -33.66
C TRP A 143 17.67 8.55 -32.65
N LEU A 144 17.17 9.59 -31.96
CA LEU A 144 17.94 10.33 -30.97
C LEU A 144 18.38 9.43 -29.82
N ARG A 145 17.46 8.62 -29.28
CA ARG A 145 17.76 7.67 -28.20
C ARG A 145 18.86 6.69 -28.60
N LYS A 146 18.79 6.10 -29.79
CA LYS A 146 19.85 5.23 -30.34
C LYS A 146 21.17 5.95 -30.57
N ARG A 147 21.15 7.27 -30.84
CA ARG A 147 22.37 8.07 -31.00
C ARG A 147 23.03 8.32 -29.64
N VAL A 148 22.24 8.69 -28.64
CA VAL A 148 22.69 8.94 -27.27
C VAL A 148 23.20 7.66 -26.61
N GLU A 149 22.47 6.54 -26.74
CA GLU A 149 22.88 5.23 -26.19
C GLU A 149 24.24 4.76 -26.75
N ARG A 150 24.61 5.14 -27.98
CA ARG A 150 25.93 4.85 -28.55
C ARG A 150 27.05 5.75 -28.03
N MET A 151 26.71 6.88 -27.42
CA MET A 151 27.67 7.83 -26.85
C MET A 151 27.90 7.58 -25.35
N LEU A 152 26.96 6.89 -24.69
CA LEU A 152 27.10 6.55 -23.28
C LEU A 152 28.13 5.42 -23.11
N PRO A 153 29.01 5.50 -22.10
CA PRO A 153 29.92 4.41 -21.77
C PRO A 153 29.12 3.19 -21.32
N LYS A 154 29.58 2.00 -21.72
CA LYS A 154 29.06 0.74 -21.19
C LYS A 154 29.79 0.44 -19.89
N ILE A 155 29.22 0.89 -18.78
CA ILE A 155 29.70 0.64 -17.42
C ILE A 155 28.57 -0.04 -16.64
N ASP A 156 28.93 -1.01 -15.80
CA ASP A 156 27.95 -1.66 -14.94
C ASP A 156 27.55 -0.71 -13.80
N LEU A 157 26.31 -0.83 -13.33
CA LEU A 157 25.75 0.07 -12.31
C LEU A 157 26.61 0.13 -11.02
N PRO A 158 27.15 -0.97 -10.48
CA PRO A 158 28.05 -0.92 -9.32
C PRO A 158 29.32 -0.10 -9.58
N ASP A 159 29.93 -0.25 -10.75
CA ASP A 159 31.15 0.47 -11.12
C ASP A 159 30.89 1.97 -11.26
N LEU A 160 29.73 2.34 -11.82
CA LEU A 160 29.30 3.74 -11.89
C LEU A 160 29.15 4.35 -10.49
N LEU A 161 28.64 3.58 -9.51
CA LEU A 161 28.52 4.05 -8.13
C LEU A 161 29.90 4.26 -7.48
N PHE A 162 30.88 3.37 -7.75
CA PHE A 162 32.25 3.58 -7.30
C PHE A 162 32.91 4.79 -7.96
N GLU A 163 32.66 5.02 -9.26
CA GLU A 163 33.17 6.18 -9.98
C GLU A 163 32.60 7.49 -9.39
N VAL A 164 31.29 7.57 -9.19
CA VAL A 164 30.66 8.74 -8.56
C VAL A 164 31.14 8.94 -7.13
N HIS A 165 31.36 7.86 -6.37
CA HIS A 165 31.96 7.94 -5.05
C HIS A 165 33.37 8.53 -5.10
N SER A 166 34.19 8.17 -6.10
CA SER A 166 35.53 8.76 -6.26
C SER A 166 35.50 10.29 -6.47
N TRP A 167 34.42 10.82 -7.04
CA TRP A 167 34.25 12.26 -7.26
C TRP A 167 33.66 13.01 -6.07
N THR A 168 32.73 12.36 -5.36
CA THR A 168 31.84 13.04 -4.40
C THR A 168 32.05 12.62 -2.96
N GLY A 169 32.66 11.45 -2.72
CA GLY A 169 32.75 10.86 -1.39
C GLY A 169 31.39 10.40 -0.82
N PHE A 170 30.32 10.29 -1.62
CA PHE A 170 28.97 10.12 -1.06
C PHE A 170 28.80 8.87 -0.18
N LEU A 171 29.53 7.79 -0.46
CA LEU A 171 29.47 6.56 0.36
C LEU A 171 30.07 6.76 1.77
N ASP A 172 30.86 7.82 2.00
CA ASP A 172 31.40 8.15 3.32
C ASP A 172 30.32 8.69 4.27
N ALA A 173 29.17 9.11 3.74
CA ALA A 173 28.01 9.52 4.55
C ALA A 173 27.33 8.32 5.25
N PHE A 174 27.58 7.09 4.79
CA PHE A 174 27.06 5.87 5.42
C PHE A 174 27.90 5.51 6.64
N VAL A 175 27.54 6.11 7.78
CA VAL A 175 28.16 5.86 9.08
C VAL A 175 27.32 4.90 9.92
N HIS A 176 27.98 4.17 10.80
CA HIS A 176 27.31 3.31 11.78
C HIS A 176 26.55 4.16 12.81
N LEU A 177 25.36 3.72 13.24
CA LEU A 177 24.47 4.43 14.18
C LEU A 177 25.06 4.68 15.58
N GLY A 178 26.20 4.08 15.90
CA GLY A 178 26.99 4.39 17.08
C GLY A 178 28.29 5.05 16.67
N ASP A 179 28.68 6.15 17.32
CA ASP A 179 29.83 7.06 17.09
C ASP A 179 31.23 6.43 16.93
N GLY A 180 31.34 5.12 16.79
CA GLY A 180 32.58 4.42 16.46
C GLY A 180 32.85 4.45 14.96
N LYS A 181 34.10 4.77 14.58
CA LYS A 181 34.62 4.43 13.25
C LYS A 181 34.39 2.94 13.00
N THR A 182 33.68 2.61 11.93
CA THR A 182 33.47 1.23 11.49
C THR A 182 34.82 0.51 11.38
N ARG A 183 34.92 -0.66 12.02
CA ARG A 183 36.10 -1.55 11.92
C ARG A 183 36.02 -2.48 10.71
N MET A 184 34.94 -2.42 9.92
CA MET A 184 34.77 -3.27 8.75
C MET A 184 35.61 -2.75 7.58
N LYS A 185 36.50 -3.60 7.08
CA LYS A 185 37.21 -3.37 5.82
C LYS A 185 36.24 -3.49 4.66
N ASP A 186 36.34 -2.64 3.64
CA ASP A 186 35.51 -2.67 2.42
C ASP A 186 34.00 -2.48 2.68
N LEU A 187 33.64 -1.62 3.65
CA LEU A 187 32.23 -1.29 3.91
C LEU A 187 31.56 -0.69 2.67
N THR A 188 32.26 0.18 1.95
CA THR A 188 31.82 0.82 0.70
C THR A 188 31.29 -0.21 -0.30
N THR A 189 31.95 -1.35 -0.44
CA THR A 189 31.53 -2.45 -1.32
C THR A 189 30.23 -3.11 -0.86
N SER A 190 30.07 -3.32 0.45
CA SER A 190 28.81 -3.84 1.01
C SER A 190 27.65 -2.85 0.81
N VAL A 191 27.90 -1.54 0.98
CA VAL A 191 26.89 -0.50 0.79
C VAL A 191 26.47 -0.41 -0.69
N VAL A 192 27.41 -0.45 -1.64
CA VAL A 192 27.09 -0.45 -3.07
C VAL A 192 26.24 -1.67 -3.44
N ALA A 193 26.58 -2.86 -2.93
CA ALA A 193 25.80 -4.07 -3.16
C ALA A 193 24.35 -3.95 -2.66
N LEU A 194 24.16 -3.38 -1.46
CA LEU A 194 22.83 -3.13 -0.89
C LEU A 194 22.06 -2.08 -1.69
N LEU A 195 22.69 -0.96 -2.05
CA LEU A 195 22.06 0.08 -2.87
C LEU A 195 21.56 -0.48 -4.20
N VAL A 196 22.36 -1.32 -4.86
CA VAL A 196 21.95 -1.97 -6.13
C VAL A 196 20.83 -2.98 -5.89
N SER A 197 20.90 -3.79 -4.83
CA SER A 197 19.83 -4.73 -4.44
C SER A 197 18.48 -4.04 -4.28
N GLU A 198 18.45 -2.98 -3.46
CA GLU A 198 17.22 -2.28 -3.08
C GLU A 198 16.72 -1.36 -4.20
N ALA A 199 17.60 -0.56 -4.81
CA ALA A 199 17.18 0.39 -5.86
C ALA A 199 16.69 -0.32 -7.13
N CYS A 200 17.22 -1.50 -7.44
CA CYS A 200 16.80 -2.28 -8.60
C CYS A 200 15.72 -3.33 -8.28
N ASN A 201 15.27 -3.49 -7.03
CA ASN A 201 14.31 -4.50 -6.59
C ASN A 201 14.69 -5.94 -6.98
N ILE A 202 15.99 -6.24 -7.00
CA ILE A 202 16.52 -7.56 -7.40
C ILE A 202 16.79 -8.48 -6.19
N GLY A 203 16.74 -7.92 -4.98
CA GLY A 203 17.05 -8.62 -3.74
C GLY A 203 18.54 -8.95 -3.58
N MET A 204 18.91 -9.55 -2.45
CA MET A 204 20.33 -9.77 -2.11
C MET A 204 20.98 -10.93 -2.88
N THR A 205 20.21 -11.90 -3.40
CA THR A 205 20.75 -13.12 -4.03
C THR A 205 21.75 -12.83 -5.16
N PRO A 206 21.50 -11.89 -6.10
CA PRO A 206 22.42 -11.59 -7.19
C PRO A 206 23.70 -10.86 -6.76
N VAL A 207 23.71 -10.21 -5.59
CA VAL A 207 24.84 -9.43 -5.08
C VAL A 207 25.67 -10.16 -4.02
N VAL A 208 25.22 -11.35 -3.58
CA VAL A 208 25.94 -12.18 -2.62
C VAL A 208 27.05 -12.98 -3.31
N ASN A 209 28.26 -12.87 -2.80
CA ASN A 209 29.40 -13.70 -3.21
C ASN A 209 30.11 -14.29 -1.97
N PRO A 210 29.98 -15.62 -1.72
CA PRO A 210 30.65 -16.27 -0.58
C PRO A 210 32.19 -16.20 -0.62
N GLY A 211 32.78 -16.04 -1.80
CA GLY A 211 34.23 -15.93 -1.98
C GLY A 211 34.80 -14.55 -1.67
N HIS A 212 33.95 -13.55 -1.41
CA HIS A 212 34.36 -12.18 -1.11
C HIS A 212 33.73 -11.73 0.21
N GLU A 213 34.56 -11.51 1.25
CA GLU A 213 34.08 -11.23 2.62
C GLU A 213 33.03 -10.11 2.66
N ALA A 214 33.27 -9.01 1.92
CA ALA A 214 32.38 -7.86 1.80
C ALA A 214 30.99 -8.14 1.22
N LEU A 215 30.83 -9.24 0.48
CA LEU A 215 29.62 -9.62 -0.24
C LEU A 215 29.00 -10.90 0.33
N THR A 216 29.46 -11.36 1.50
CA THR A 216 28.82 -12.50 2.17
C THR A 216 27.42 -12.10 2.64
N ARG A 217 26.46 -13.04 2.55
CA ARG A 217 25.07 -12.79 2.95
C ARG A 217 24.95 -12.30 4.39
N SER A 218 25.68 -12.95 5.31
CA SER A 218 25.68 -12.58 6.73
C SER A 218 26.14 -11.13 6.94
N ARG A 219 27.11 -10.68 6.14
CA ARG A 219 27.62 -9.32 6.22
C ARG A 219 26.66 -8.29 5.61
N LEU A 220 26.08 -8.58 4.44
CA LEU A 220 25.10 -7.66 3.85
C LEU A 220 23.88 -7.47 4.76
N VAL A 221 23.39 -8.55 5.38
CA VAL A 221 22.31 -8.47 6.39
C VAL A 221 22.72 -7.63 7.61
N HIS A 222 23.98 -7.67 8.01
CA HIS A 222 24.47 -6.88 9.13
C HIS A 222 24.62 -5.39 8.78
N VAL A 223 24.94 -5.05 7.53
CA VAL A 223 25.07 -3.65 7.06
C VAL A 223 23.70 -3.02 6.75
N ASP A 224 22.70 -3.84 6.43
CA ASP A 224 21.32 -3.39 6.18
C ASP A 224 20.54 -2.99 7.46
N GLN A 225 21.09 -3.30 8.65
CA GLN A 225 20.50 -2.99 9.97
C GLN A 225 20.96 -1.65 10.51
#